data_AF-A0A945DZP7-F1
#
_entry.id   AF-A0A945DZP7-F1
#
_cell.length_a   1.000
_cell.length_b   1.000
_cell.length_c   1.000
_cell.angle_alpha   90.00
_cell.angle_beta   90.00
_cell.angle_gamma   90.00
#
_symmetry.space_group_name_H-M   'P 1'
#
loop_
_entity.id
_entity.type
_entity.pdbx_description
1 polymer ?
#
loop_
_entity_poly.entity_id
_entity_poly.type
_entity_poly.pdbx_seq_one_letter_code
_entity_poly.pdbx_strand_id
1 'polypeptide(L)' 'IDANRLIAAPDCGLGILGRELAVQKMKNLCAAAHSIET' A
#
# COMPACT_ATOMS: atom_id res chain seq x y z
N ILE A 1 -2.05 -11.37 -14.17
CA ILE A 1 -1.31 -10.10 -14.26
C ILE A 1 0.15 -10.44 -14.01
N ASP A 2 1.07 -9.96 -14.83
CA ASP A 2 2.51 -10.17 -14.60
C ASP A 2 2.91 -9.49 -13.29
N ALA A 3 3.76 -10.13 -12.49
CA ALA A 3 4.19 -9.61 -11.20
C ALA A 3 4.79 -8.20 -11.31
N ASN A 4 5.57 -7.93 -12.37
CA ASN A 4 6.17 -6.63 -12.62
C ASN A 4 5.15 -5.58 -13.10
N ARG A 5 3.90 -5.99 -13.34
CA ARG A 5 2.78 -5.13 -13.69
C ARG A 5 1.79 -4.95 -12.55
N LEU A 6 2.02 -5.59 -11.39
CA LEU A 6 1.18 -5.41 -10.21
C LEU A 6 1.65 -4.18 -9.43
N ILE A 7 0.73 -3.28 -9.12
CA ILE A 7 0.98 -2.11 -8.28
C ILE A 7 0.05 -2.18 -7.08
N ALA A 8 0.63 -2.20 -5.88
CA ALA A 8 -0.12 -2.02 -4.64
C ALA A 8 -0.18 -0.52 -4.32
N ALA A 9 -1.38 0.02 -4.22
CA ALA A 9 -1.64 1.42 -3.91
C ALA A 9 -2.98 1.58 -3.19
N PRO A 10 -3.20 2.68 -2.46
CA PRO A 10 -4.54 3.04 -2.01
C PRO A 10 -5.44 3.43 -3.18
N ASP A 11 -6.75 3.18 -3.04
CA ASP A 11 -7.74 3.50 -4.09
C ASP A 11 -7.81 5.01 -4.39
N CYS A 12 -7.57 5.85 -3.37
CA CYS A 12 -7.61 7.31 -3.47
C CYS A 12 -6.53 7.97 -2.57
N GLY A 13 -6.58 9.31 -2.46
CA GLY A 13 -5.69 10.05 -1.57
C GLY A 13 -6.00 9.83 -0.09
N LEU A 14 -4.97 9.91 0.75
CA LEU A 14 -5.10 9.71 2.21
C LEU A 14 -5.44 11.00 2.98
N GLY A 15 -5.85 12.08 2.30
CA GLY A 15 -6.01 13.41 2.91
C GLY A 15 -7.08 13.52 4.00
N ILE A 16 -8.02 12.57 4.04
CA ILE A 16 -9.01 12.45 5.12
C ILE A 16 -8.41 11.85 6.40
N LEU A 17 -7.28 11.15 6.30
CA LEU A 17 -6.59 10.55 7.43
C LEU A 17 -5.59 11.54 8.03
N GLY A 18 -5.45 11.54 9.36
CA GLY A 18 -4.31 12.17 10.02
C GLY A 18 -2.99 11.53 9.58
N ARG A 19 -1.91 12.30 9.56
CA ARG A 19 -0.59 11.89 9.06
C ARG A 19 -0.11 10.55 9.65
N GLU A 20 -0.24 10.36 10.96
CA GLU A 20 0.24 9.15 11.63
C GLU A 20 -0.48 7.90 11.14
N LEU A 21 -1.82 7.96 11.04
CA LEU A 21 -2.63 6.85 10.55
C LEU A 21 -2.35 6.56 9.08
N ALA A 22 -2.20 7.60 8.26
CA ALA A 22 -1.83 7.46 6.84
C ALA A 22 -0.49 6.73 6.69
N VAL A 23 0.53 7.14 7.44
CA VAL A 23 1.86 6.50 7.44
C VAL A 23 1.77 5.04 7.91
N GLN A 24 1.02 4.76 8.98
CA GLN A 24 0.87 3.40 9.48
C GLN A 24 0.21 2.48 8.45
N LYS A 25 -0.86 2.93 7.79
CA LYS A 25 -1.52 2.11 6.75
C LYS A 25 -0.62 1.88 5.54
N MET A 26 0.15 2.88 5.12
CA MET A 26 1.11 2.70 4.03
C MET A 26 2.23 1.71 4.39
N LYS A 27 2.72 1.70 5.64
CA LYS A 27 3.67 0.68 6.10
C LYS A 27 3.09 -0.73 6.00
N ASN A 28 1.84 -0.91 6.41
CA ASN A 28 1.16 -2.21 6.32
C ASN A 28 0.95 -2.64 4.87
N LEU A 29 0.53 -1.72 3.99
CA LEU A 29 0.39 -1.99 2.55
C LEU A 29 1.73 -2.44 1.94
N CYS A 30 2.82 -1.73 2.23
CA CYS A 30 4.14 -2.12 1.76
C CYS A 30 4.55 -3.50 2.30
N ALA A 31 4.38 -3.77 3.59
CA ALA A 31 4.73 -5.08 4.17
C ALA A 31 3.94 -6.22 3.51
N ALA A 32 2.63 -6.03 3.31
CA ALA A 32 1.78 -7.00 2.64
C ALA A 32 2.21 -7.21 1.18
N ALA A 33 2.48 -6.13 0.44
CA ALA A 33 2.91 -6.21 -0.96
C ALA A 33 4.21 -7.01 -1.14
N HIS A 34 5.18 -6.85 -0.24
CA HIS A 34 6.44 -7.62 -0.27
C HIS A 34 6.29 -9.06 0.21
N SER A 35 5.21 -9.39 0.94
CA SER A 35 4.95 -10.76 1.41
C SER A 35 4.29 -11.66 0.37
N ILE A 36 3.87 -11.09 -0.77
CA ILE A 36 3.31 -11.85 -1.87
C ILE A 36 4.49 -12.48 -2.63
N GLU A 37 4.60 -13.80 -2.58
CA GLU A 37 5.47 -14.54 -3.50
C GLU A 37 4.88 -14.44 -4.92
N THR A 38 5.72 -14.02 -5.87
CA THR A 38 5.36 -13.80 -7.28
C THR A 38 6.13 -14.70 -8.21
#